data_AF-A0A3S1TUB4-F1
#
_entry.id   AF-A0A3S1TUB4-F1
#
_cell.length_a   1.000
_cell.length_b   1.000
_cell.length_c   1.000
_cell.angle_alpha   90.00
_cell.angle_beta   90.00
_cell.angle_gamma   90.00
#
_symmetry.space_group_name_H-M   'P 1'
#
loop_
_entity.id
_entity.type
_entity.pdbx_description
1 polymer ?
#
loop_
_entity_poly.entity_id
_entity_poly.type
_entity_poly.pdbx_seq_one_letter_code
_entity_poly.pdbx_strand_id
1 'polypeptide(L)'
;LAVKDIYDVAGYRTGCGNLQKFAESHAASRTAPAVQMILDAGARFVGKTQTDELAFALFGQNAHFSFPVNPAAPDRVTGGSSSGSAAAVAGRLADIATGSDTGGSIRAPASFCGLIGLRTPHGRISLDGTMKLAP
;
A
#
# COMPACT_ATOMS: atom_id res chain seq x y z
N LEU A 1 10.84 -4.20 2.35
CA LEU A 1 9.39 -4.39 2.13
C LEU A 1 8.64 -3.19 2.68
N ALA A 2 8.11 -2.34 1.80
CA ALA A 2 7.17 -1.29 2.18
C ALA A 2 5.74 -1.84 2.13
N VAL A 3 4.89 -1.52 3.10
CA VAL A 3 3.57 -2.17 3.24
C VAL A 3 2.46 -1.12 3.16
N LYS A 4 1.56 -1.25 2.17
CA LYS A 4 0.41 -0.34 2.02
C LYS A 4 -0.39 -0.28 3.32
N ASP A 5 -0.82 0.92 3.73
CA ASP A 5 -1.54 1.15 4.99
C ASP A 5 -2.99 0.63 5.02
N ILE A 6 -3.24 -0.49 4.35
CA ILE A 6 -4.46 -1.29 4.46
C ILE A 6 -4.17 -2.68 5.02
N TYR A 7 -2.90 -3.08 5.09
CA TYR A 7 -2.46 -4.35 5.67
C TYR A 7 -2.05 -4.14 7.12
N ASP A 8 -2.45 -5.08 7.96
CA ASP A 8 -2.00 -5.16 9.33
C ASP A 8 -0.54 -5.61 9.40
N VAL A 9 0.21 -4.97 10.28
CA VAL A 9 1.59 -5.31 10.64
C VAL A 9 1.64 -5.28 12.15
N ALA A 10 2.10 -6.36 12.79
CA ALA A 10 2.10 -6.47 14.25
C ALA A 10 2.81 -5.28 14.90
N GLY A 11 2.18 -4.67 15.91
CA GLY A 11 2.70 -3.49 16.61
C GLY A 11 2.42 -2.15 15.91
N TYR A 12 1.85 -2.14 14.69
CA TYR A 12 1.49 -0.92 13.97
C TYR A 12 -0.01 -0.77 13.82
N ARG A 13 -0.46 0.47 13.80
CA ARG A 13 -1.84 0.84 13.45
C ARG A 13 -2.05 0.72 11.94
N THR A 14 -3.30 0.53 11.53
CA THR A 14 -3.72 0.50 10.12
C THR A 14 -4.76 1.59 9.89
N GLY A 15 -4.36 2.70 9.28
CA GLY A 15 -5.19 3.89 9.13
C GLY A 15 -5.93 3.98 7.80
N CYS A 16 -5.51 3.23 6.78
CA CYS A 16 -6.08 3.25 5.43
C CYS A 16 -6.17 4.65 4.83
N GLY A 17 -5.21 5.52 5.13
CA GLY A 17 -5.21 6.90 4.65
C GLY A 17 -6.40 7.73 5.15
N ASN A 18 -7.09 7.32 6.21
CA ASN A 18 -8.24 8.02 6.79
C ASN A 18 -7.94 8.37 8.26
N LEU A 19 -8.19 9.62 8.68
CA LEU A 19 -7.87 10.08 10.03
C LEU A 19 -8.73 9.39 11.11
N GLN A 20 -10.02 9.21 10.85
CA GLN A 20 -10.93 8.60 11.81
C GLN A 20 -10.57 7.13 12.04
N LYS A 21 -10.39 6.37 10.95
CA LYS A 21 -9.95 4.97 11.02
C LYS A 21 -8.60 4.85 11.70
N PHE A 22 -7.66 5.75 11.42
CA PHE A 22 -6.40 5.77 12.16
C PHE A 22 -6.65 5.98 13.65
N ALA A 23 -7.43 6.99 14.04
CA ALA A 23 -7.73 7.31 15.44
C ALA A 23 -8.45 6.17 16.20
N GLU A 24 -9.33 5.44 15.52
CA GLU A 24 -10.07 4.29 16.06
C GLU A 24 -9.26 2.98 16.03
N SER A 25 -8.22 2.91 15.20
CA SER A 25 -7.40 1.69 15.09
C SER A 25 -6.51 1.50 16.33
N HIS A 26 -6.33 0.25 16.73
CA HIS A 26 -5.28 -0.15 17.67
C HIS A 26 -4.09 -0.74 16.92
N ALA A 27 -2.94 -0.84 17.60
CA ALA A 27 -1.82 -1.60 17.05
C ALA A 27 -2.27 -3.04 16.79
N ALA A 28 -2.04 -3.54 15.57
CA ALA A 28 -2.43 -4.90 15.22
C ALA A 28 -1.67 -5.91 16.08
N SER A 29 -2.37 -6.94 16.56
CA SER A 29 -1.76 -8.03 17.34
C SER A 29 -1.05 -9.06 16.45
N ARG A 30 -1.39 -9.09 15.15
CA ARG A 30 -0.77 -9.98 14.16
C ARG A 30 -0.53 -9.25 12.85
N THR A 31 0.51 -9.67 12.13
CA THR A 31 0.76 -9.25 10.75
C THR A 31 -0.17 -10.00 9.81
N ALA A 32 -0.68 -9.33 8.78
CA ALA A 32 -1.49 -9.95 7.73
C ALA A 32 -0.74 -11.14 7.10
N PRO A 33 -1.37 -12.32 6.88
CA PRO A 33 -0.66 -13.49 6.38
C PRO A 33 0.09 -13.26 5.07
N ALA A 34 -0.47 -12.43 4.17
CA ALA A 34 0.20 -12.04 2.92
C ALA A 34 1.52 -11.28 3.15
N VAL A 35 1.57 -10.42 4.17
CA VAL A 35 2.77 -9.69 4.56
C VAL A 35 3.73 -10.61 5.31
N GLN A 36 3.21 -11.42 6.24
CA GLN A 36 4.02 -12.33 7.06
C GLN A 36 4.80 -13.32 6.18
N MET A 37 4.18 -13.89 5.15
CA MET A 37 4.87 -14.78 4.20
C MET A 37 6.09 -14.13 3.54
N ILE A 38 6.03 -12.84 3.23
CA ILE A 38 7.16 -12.12 2.63
C ILE A 38 8.26 -11.86 3.67
N LEU A 39 7.89 -11.58 4.91
CA LEU A 39 8.83 -11.42 6.02
C LEU A 39 9.53 -12.74 6.37
N ASP A 40 8.79 -13.84 6.42
CA ASP A 40 9.31 -15.19 6.66
C ASP A 40 10.27 -15.64 5.56
N ALA A 41 10.08 -15.14 4.33
CA ALA A 41 11.01 -15.33 3.21
C ALA A 41 12.28 -14.46 3.30
N GLY A 42 12.47 -13.70 4.39
CA GLY A 42 13.67 -12.92 4.68
C GLY A 42 13.59 -11.43 4.33
N ALA A 43 12.43 -10.93 3.88
CA ALA A 43 12.27 -9.51 3.66
C ALA A 43 12.25 -8.74 4.99
N ARG A 44 12.85 -7.54 4.99
CA ARG A 44 12.78 -6.63 6.14
C ARG A 44 11.66 -5.62 5.95
N PHE A 45 10.85 -5.43 6.98
CA PHE A 45 9.84 -4.37 7.02
C PHE A 45 10.52 -3.01 7.12
N VAL A 46 10.23 -2.09 6.18
CA VAL A 46 10.80 -0.74 6.20
C VAL A 46 9.81 0.33 6.64
N GLY A 47 8.50 0.04 6.59
CA GLY A 47 7.47 0.99 7.00
C GLY A 47 6.12 0.79 6.32
N LYS A 48 5.10 1.44 6.91
CA LYS A 48 3.76 1.58 6.32
C LYS A 48 3.81 2.66 5.25
N THR A 49 3.12 2.46 4.13
CA THR A 49 3.08 3.41 3.02
C THR A 49 1.70 4.06 2.86
N GLN A 50 1.73 5.31 2.42
CA GLN A 50 0.54 6.10 2.10
C GLN A 50 -0.36 5.38 1.07
N THR A 51 -1.67 5.54 1.22
CA THR A 51 -2.70 5.06 0.28
C THR A 51 -3.72 6.16 0.02
N ASP A 52 -4.35 6.15 -1.17
CA ASP A 52 -5.62 6.89 -1.31
C ASP A 52 -6.57 6.45 -0.18
N GLU A 53 -7.35 7.41 0.31
CA GLU A 53 -8.23 7.21 1.45
C GLU A 53 -9.17 6.02 1.22
N LEU A 54 -9.17 5.08 2.15
CA LEU A 54 -9.92 3.82 2.11
C LEU A 54 -9.71 3.02 0.81
N ALA A 55 -8.54 3.20 0.18
CA ALA A 55 -8.19 2.64 -1.12
C ALA A 55 -9.10 3.05 -2.28
N PHE A 56 -9.97 4.05 -2.11
CA PHE A 56 -11.04 4.43 -3.04
C PHE A 56 -10.67 5.63 -3.93
N ALA A 57 -9.54 5.52 -4.62
CA ALA A 57 -9.15 6.42 -5.71
C ALA A 57 -8.00 5.78 -6.53
N LEU A 58 -7.57 6.47 -7.59
CA LEU A 58 -6.49 6.05 -8.48
C LEU A 58 -5.41 7.12 -8.70
N PHE A 59 -5.45 8.22 -7.96
CA PHE A 59 -4.55 9.37 -8.18
C PHE A 59 -3.44 9.49 -7.12
N GLY A 60 -3.49 8.74 -6.03
CA GLY A 60 -2.46 8.81 -4.99
C GLY A 60 -2.46 10.12 -4.19
N GLN A 61 -3.60 10.80 -4.18
CA GLN A 61 -3.83 12.06 -3.48
C GLN A 61 -4.70 11.81 -2.26
N ASN A 62 -4.38 12.50 -1.18
CA ASN A 62 -5.08 12.35 0.08
C ASN A 62 -5.24 13.71 0.74
N ALA A 63 -6.44 14.02 1.22
CA ALA A 63 -6.75 15.32 1.81
C ALA A 63 -6.12 15.52 3.21
N HIS A 64 -5.73 14.43 3.87
CA HIS A 64 -5.27 14.42 5.25
C HIS A 64 -3.76 14.26 5.39
N PHE A 65 -3.14 13.59 4.43
CA PHE A 65 -1.72 13.26 4.46
C PHE A 65 -1.04 13.77 3.19
N SER A 66 0.22 14.18 3.30
CA SER A 66 1.03 14.54 2.14
C SER A 66 1.05 13.39 1.13
N PHE A 67 0.82 13.72 -0.14
CA PHE A 67 0.89 12.75 -1.21
C PHE A 67 2.36 12.45 -1.57
N PRO A 68 2.71 11.20 -1.91
CA PRO A 68 4.06 10.86 -2.30
C PRO A 68 4.46 11.49 -3.64
N VAL A 69 5.75 11.79 -3.80
CA VAL A 69 6.32 12.30 -5.06
C VAL A 69 6.49 11.13 -6.04
N ASN A 70 6.15 11.33 -7.32
CA ASN A 70 6.47 10.36 -8.38
C ASN A 70 7.93 10.54 -8.82
N PRO A 71 8.83 9.58 -8.56
CA PRO A 71 10.25 9.74 -8.90
C PRO A 71 10.53 9.77 -10.41
N ALA A 72 9.62 9.24 -11.24
CA ALA A 72 9.73 9.28 -12.70
C ALA A 72 9.23 10.60 -13.31
N ALA A 73 8.38 11.33 -12.59
CA ALA A 73 7.82 12.62 -13.01
C ALA A 73 7.39 13.45 -11.79
N PRO A 74 8.30 14.21 -11.15
CA PRO A 74 8.05 14.85 -9.84
C PRO A 74 6.83 15.78 -9.77
N ASP A 75 6.46 16.42 -10.89
CA ASP A 75 5.28 17.31 -11.00
C ASP A 75 4.00 16.58 -11.41
N ARG A 76 3.95 15.26 -11.24
CA ARG A 76 2.84 14.39 -11.59
C ARG A 76 2.52 13.45 -10.44
N VAL A 77 1.28 12.95 -10.46
CA VAL A 77 0.83 11.96 -9.49
C VAL A 77 1.59 10.65 -9.61
N THR A 78 1.75 9.93 -8.50
CA THR A 78 2.23 8.54 -8.49
C THR A 78 1.19 7.58 -9.05
N GLY A 79 -0.07 8.01 -9.13
CA GLY A 79 -1.21 7.11 -9.24
C GLY A 79 -1.51 6.45 -7.89
N GLY A 80 -2.61 5.71 -7.82
CA GLY A 80 -3.07 5.09 -6.60
C GLY A 80 -4.00 3.91 -6.86
N SER A 81 -4.59 3.30 -5.84
CA SER A 81 -4.46 3.70 -4.43
C SER A 81 -3.18 3.26 -3.73
N SER A 82 -2.32 2.46 -4.34
CA SER A 82 -1.03 2.04 -3.76
C SER A 82 0.11 3.04 -4.03
N SER A 83 -0.18 4.33 -3.85
CA SER A 83 0.69 5.48 -4.15
C SER A 83 2.03 5.43 -3.42
N GLY A 84 1.99 5.31 -2.08
CA GLY A 84 3.20 5.28 -1.27
C GLY A 84 4.04 4.04 -1.53
N SER A 85 3.40 2.91 -1.88
CA SER A 85 4.10 1.68 -2.25
C SER A 85 4.90 1.85 -3.53
N ALA A 86 4.30 2.42 -4.58
CA ALA A 86 5.00 2.67 -5.83
C ALA A 86 6.11 3.73 -5.66
N ALA A 87 5.82 4.83 -4.96
CA ALA A 87 6.81 5.87 -4.68
C ALA A 87 8.02 5.34 -3.89
N ALA A 88 7.79 4.50 -2.87
CA ALA A 88 8.86 3.93 -2.06
C ALA A 88 9.80 3.02 -2.89
N VAL A 89 9.24 2.22 -3.81
CA VAL A 89 10.05 1.34 -4.67
C VAL A 89 10.76 2.14 -5.76
N ALA A 90 10.04 3.02 -6.47
CA ALA A 90 10.63 3.86 -7.52
C ALA A 90 11.70 4.81 -6.95
N GLY A 91 11.51 5.28 -5.71
CA GLY A 91 12.45 6.15 -4.99
C GLY A 91 13.56 5.39 -4.27
N ARG A 92 13.66 4.07 -4.45
CA ARG A 92 14.71 3.20 -3.85
C ARG A 92 14.74 3.22 -2.31
N LEU A 93 13.62 3.52 -1.66
CA LEU A 93 13.44 3.40 -0.21
C LEU A 93 13.10 1.95 0.20
N ALA A 94 12.65 1.13 -0.75
CA ALA A 94 12.41 -0.29 -0.58
C ALA A 94 12.64 -1.07 -1.89
N ASP A 95 13.09 -2.32 -1.80
CA ASP A 95 13.24 -3.17 -3.00
C ASP A 95 11.90 -3.64 -3.57
N ILE A 96 10.93 -3.88 -2.68
CA ILE A 96 9.58 -4.35 -3.01
C ILE A 96 8.55 -3.73 -2.06
N ALA A 97 7.30 -3.65 -2.52
CA ALA A 97 6.19 -3.18 -1.71
C ALA A 97 4.91 -3.99 -1.95
N THR A 98 4.04 -4.06 -0.93
CA THR A 98 2.68 -4.58 -1.10
C THR A 98 1.72 -3.50 -1.58
N GLY A 99 0.63 -3.92 -2.23
CA GLY A 99 -0.47 -3.06 -2.62
C GLY A 99 -1.76 -3.86 -2.78
N SER A 100 -2.87 -3.19 -3.03
CA SER A 100 -4.15 -3.83 -3.40
C SER A 100 -4.60 -3.33 -4.76
N ASP A 101 -5.35 -4.15 -5.49
CA ASP A 101 -5.82 -3.85 -6.84
C ASP A 101 -7.26 -4.34 -7.02
N THR A 102 -8.21 -3.46 -6.69
CA THR A 102 -9.65 -3.68 -6.97
C THR A 102 -9.98 -3.25 -8.39
N GLY A 103 -9.57 -2.03 -8.76
CA GLY A 103 -9.84 -1.42 -10.08
C GLY A 103 -8.58 -0.94 -10.82
N GLY A 104 -7.39 -1.42 -10.43
CA GLY A 104 -6.12 -0.93 -10.98
C GLY A 104 -5.12 -0.45 -9.95
N SER A 105 -5.44 -0.52 -8.65
CA SER A 105 -4.66 0.16 -7.61
C SER A 105 -3.23 -0.36 -7.36
N ILE A 106 -2.80 -1.45 -8.00
CA ILE A 106 -1.37 -1.83 -8.13
C ILE A 106 -0.86 -1.44 -9.52
N ARG A 107 -1.60 -1.80 -10.57
CA ARG A 107 -1.16 -1.65 -11.96
C ARG A 107 -1.03 -0.19 -12.40
N ALA A 108 -1.95 0.67 -12.01
CA ALA A 108 -1.94 2.10 -12.34
C ALA A 108 -0.72 2.81 -11.74
N PRO A 109 -0.46 2.76 -10.41
CA PRO A 109 0.71 3.41 -9.86
C PRO A 109 2.03 2.77 -10.31
N ALA A 110 2.06 1.46 -10.58
CA ALA A 110 3.23 0.83 -11.18
C ALA A 110 3.54 1.40 -12.57
N SER A 111 2.52 1.54 -13.43
CA SER A 111 2.65 2.16 -14.75
C SER A 111 3.18 3.59 -14.66
N PHE A 112 2.60 4.41 -13.77
CA PHE A 112 2.94 5.83 -13.67
C PHE A 112 4.34 6.07 -13.06
N CYS A 113 4.80 5.16 -12.19
CA CYS A 113 6.10 5.25 -11.54
C CYS A 113 7.20 4.43 -12.22
N GLY A 114 6.93 3.83 -13.40
CA GLY A 114 7.92 3.06 -14.15
C GLY A 114 8.33 1.73 -13.50
N LEU A 115 7.38 1.05 -12.86
CA LEU A 115 7.60 -0.20 -12.13
C LEU A 115 6.81 -1.37 -12.73
N ILE A 116 7.18 -2.58 -12.32
CA ILE A 116 6.39 -3.79 -12.55
C ILE A 116 5.37 -3.93 -11.41
N GLY A 117 4.09 -4.03 -11.75
CA GLY A 117 2.99 -4.29 -10.81
C GLY A 117 2.28 -5.60 -11.12
N LEU A 118 2.20 -6.50 -10.15
CA LEU A 118 1.54 -7.81 -10.31
C LEU A 118 0.15 -7.81 -9.67
N ARG A 119 -0.89 -8.02 -10.48
CA ARG A 119 -2.23 -8.40 -10.01
C ARG A 119 -2.44 -9.90 -10.21
N THR A 120 -2.55 -10.65 -9.13
CA THR A 120 -2.82 -12.09 -9.19
C THR A 120 -4.26 -12.40 -9.59
N PRO A 121 -4.59 -13.65 -9.97
CA PRO A 121 -5.97 -14.11 -10.00
C PRO A 121 -6.69 -13.85 -8.68
N HIS A 122 -8.00 -13.60 -8.75
CA HIS A 122 -8.82 -13.34 -7.57
C HIS A 122 -8.74 -14.52 -6.59
N GLY A 123 -8.66 -14.23 -5.29
CA GLY A 123 -8.57 -15.24 -4.22
C GLY A 123 -7.21 -15.96 -4.09
N ARG A 124 -6.23 -15.70 -4.98
CA ARG A 124 -4.90 -16.33 -4.90
C ARG A 124 -4.13 -15.94 -3.63
N ILE A 125 -4.29 -14.72 -3.18
CA ILE A 125 -3.64 -14.19 -1.97
C ILE A 125 -4.73 -13.88 -0.95
N SER A 126 -4.56 -14.36 0.28
CA SER A 126 -5.48 -14.08 1.38
C SER A 126 -5.57 -12.59 1.67
N LEU A 127 -6.78 -12.11 1.90
CA LEU A 127 -7.07 -10.74 2.36
C LEU A 127 -7.30 -10.68 3.88
N ASP A 128 -6.98 -11.73 4.64
CA ASP A 128 -7.01 -11.67 6.10
C ASP A 128 -6.03 -10.61 6.63
N GLY A 129 -6.40 -9.90 7.69
CA GLY A 129 -5.64 -8.76 8.22
C GLY A 129 -5.49 -7.61 7.22
N THR A 130 -6.43 -7.46 6.28
CA THR A 130 -6.42 -6.38 5.28
C THR A 130 -7.78 -5.68 5.22
N MET A 131 -7.79 -4.35 5.13
CA MET A 131 -9.02 -3.60 4.83
C MET A 131 -9.44 -3.86 3.37
N LYS A 132 -10.64 -4.40 3.20
CA LYS A 132 -11.23 -4.74 1.90
C LYS A 132 -12.08 -3.58 1.41
N LEU A 133 -11.87 -3.19 0.14
CA LEU A 133 -12.71 -2.18 -0.52
C LEU A 133 -13.99 -2.79 -1.11
N ALA A 134 -13.87 -3.96 -1.73
CA ALA A 134 -14.94 -4.69 -2.38
C ALA A 134 -14.76 -6.20 -2.14
N PRO A 135 -15.83 -7.01 -2.30
CA PRO A 135 -15.78 -8.47 -2.17
C PRO A 135 -14.73 -9.14 -3.05
#